data_AF-A0A940UFV4-F1
#
_entry.id   AF-A0A940UFV4-F1
#
_cell.length_a   1.000
_cell.length_b   1.000
_cell.length_c   1.000
_cell.angle_alpha   90.00
_cell.angle_beta   90.00
_cell.angle_gamma   90.00
#
_symmetry.space_group_name_H-M   'P 1'
#
loop_
_entity.id
_entity.type
_entity.pdbx_description
1 polymer ?
#
loop_
_entity_poly.entity_id
_entity_poly.type
_entity_poly.pdbx_seq_one_letter_code
_entity_poly.pdbx_strand_id
1 'polypeptide(L)'
;MKKFSGSCAVFVGAVFCISLAAVAAAAPVVVFDQAHDERFVITSDEPLQLSGLAAVMKAEGLDVRSGSAPLTDDSLKGVDALVSSGPFRPL
;
A
#
# COMPACT_ATOMS: atom_id res chain seq x y z
N MET A 1 8.19 41.05 37.55
CA MET A 1 8.56 40.52 36.22
C MET A 1 8.98 39.06 36.40
N LYS A 2 8.11 38.10 36.04
CA LYS A 2 8.32 36.67 36.29
C LYS A 2 9.25 36.11 35.21
N LYS A 3 10.45 35.68 35.60
CA LYS A 3 11.40 34.97 34.73
C LYS A 3 10.77 33.61 34.39
N PHE A 4 10.25 33.47 33.16
CA PHE A 4 9.79 32.20 32.66
C PHE A 4 10.99 31.26 32.50
N SER A 5 10.93 30.15 33.24
CA SER A 5 11.96 29.11 33.30
C SER A 5 12.11 28.41 31.94
N GLY A 6 13.34 28.39 31.42
CA GLY A 6 13.70 27.86 30.10
C GLY A 6 13.46 26.36 29.91
N SER A 7 13.13 25.61 30.96
CA SER A 7 12.86 24.17 30.87
C SER A 7 11.57 23.82 30.11
N CYS A 8 10.60 24.72 30.05
CA CYS A 8 9.33 24.48 29.34
C CYS A 8 9.50 24.61 27.82
N ALA A 9 10.32 25.56 27.36
CA ALA A 9 10.57 25.79 25.94
C ALA A 9 11.36 24.64 25.30
N VAL A 10 12.30 24.04 26.04
CA VAL A 10 13.10 22.90 25.56
C VAL A 10 12.26 21.63 25.40
N PHE A 11 11.33 21.38 26.34
CA PHE A 11 10.42 20.23 26.26
C PHE A 11 9.44 20.35 25.09
N VAL A 12 8.88 21.54 24.85
CA VAL A 12 7.97 21.77 23.72
C VAL A 12 8.70 21.66 22.38
N GLY A 13 9.93 22.17 22.28
CA GLY A 13 10.74 22.03 21.06
C GLY A 13 11.13 20.59 20.74
N ALA A 14 11.51 19.80 21.75
CA ALA A 14 11.88 18.40 21.56
C ALA A 14 10.70 17.51 21.11
N VAL A 15 9.49 17.77 21.63
CA VAL A 15 8.28 17.03 21.23
C VAL A 15 7.85 17.39 19.80
N PHE A 16 8.03 18.64 19.37
CA PHE A 16 7.73 19.07 18.00
C PHE A 16 8.69 18.49 16.96
N CYS A 17 9.96 18.25 17.30
CA CYS A 17 10.90 17.61 16.37
C CYS A 17 10.65 16.11 16.18
N ILE A 18 10.07 15.41 17.17
CA ILE A 18 9.79 13.97 17.09
C ILE A 18 8.58 13.69 16.17
N SER A 19 7.63 14.62 16.04
CA SER A 19 6.45 14.45 15.18
C SER A 19 6.73 14.65 13.68
N LEU A 20 7.85 15.30 13.30
CA LEU A 20 8.23 15.46 11.90
C LEU A 20 9.04 14.29 11.32
N ALA A 21 9.50 13.35 12.15
CA ALA A 21 10.31 12.22 11.70
C ALA A 21 9.50 11.04 11.14
N ALA A 22 8.17 11.11 11.14
CA ALA A 22 7.34 10.19 10.40
C ALA A 22 7.42 10.54 8.90
N VAL A 23 8.54 10.20 8.27
CA VAL A 23 8.62 10.10 6.81
C VAL A 23 7.63 9.01 6.42
N ALA A 24 6.43 9.41 6.01
CA ALA A 24 5.44 8.50 5.44
C ALA A 24 6.03 7.98 4.11
N ALA A 25 6.76 6.87 4.17
CA ALA A 25 7.11 6.12 2.97
C ALA A 25 5.79 5.75 2.27
N ALA A 26 5.74 5.96 0.96
CA ALA A 26 4.56 5.57 0.19
C ALA A 26 4.28 4.07 0.40
N ALA A 27 3.02 3.72 0.61
CA ALA A 27 2.60 2.33 0.75
C ALA A 27 3.04 1.53 -0.49
N PRO A 28 3.66 0.35 -0.34
CA PRO A 28 4.01 -0.49 -1.48
C PRO A 28 2.77 -0.80 -2.31
N VAL A 29 2.87 -0.62 -3.62
CA VAL A 29 1.78 -0.84 -4.57
C VAL A 29 1.82 -2.28 -5.04
N VAL A 30 0.74 -3.02 -4.76
CA VAL A 30 0.54 -4.40 -5.22
C VAL A 30 -0.59 -4.46 -6.22
N VAL A 31 -0.32 -4.96 -7.41
CA VAL A 31 -1.32 -5.17 -8.46
C VAL A 31 -1.63 -6.65 -8.60
N PHE A 32 -2.91 -7.00 -8.49
CA PHE A 32 -3.42 -8.33 -8.84
C PHE A 32 -3.81 -8.32 -10.31
N ASP A 33 -3.17 -9.17 -11.10
CA ASP A 33 -3.49 -9.36 -12.51
C ASP A 33 -4.93 -9.86 -12.68
N GLN A 34 -5.66 -9.25 -13.59
CA GLN A 34 -6.95 -9.67 -14.11
C GLN A 34 -7.02 -9.51 -15.63
N ALA A 35 -5.96 -9.02 -16.26
CA ALA A 35 -5.90 -8.90 -17.72
C ALA A 35 -5.83 -10.28 -18.36
N HIS A 36 -5.29 -11.30 -17.67
CA HIS A 36 -5.03 -12.63 -18.24
C HIS A 36 -6.02 -13.73 -17.84
N ASP A 37 -7.29 -13.37 -17.73
CA ASP A 37 -8.40 -14.31 -17.45
C ASP A 37 -8.25 -15.11 -16.15
N GLU A 38 -7.51 -14.53 -15.19
CA GLU A 38 -7.32 -15.00 -13.82
C GLU A 38 -8.67 -15.34 -13.18
N ARG A 39 -8.79 -16.56 -12.63
CA ARG A 39 -10.05 -17.06 -12.05
C ARG A 39 -10.24 -16.68 -10.58
N PHE A 40 -9.15 -16.34 -9.91
CA PHE A 40 -9.11 -15.95 -8.50
C PHE A 40 -8.85 -14.44 -8.41
N VAL A 41 -9.92 -13.65 -8.26
CA VAL A 41 -9.87 -12.19 -8.30
C VAL A 41 -10.08 -11.58 -6.92
N ILE A 42 -9.59 -10.35 -6.74
CA ILE A 42 -9.81 -9.57 -5.51
C ILE A 42 -11.11 -8.76 -5.53
N THR A 43 -11.78 -8.71 -6.68
CA THR A 43 -13.00 -7.94 -6.96
C THR A 43 -14.28 -8.73 -6.67
N SER A 44 -14.16 -9.98 -6.22
CA SER A 44 -15.27 -10.85 -5.84
C SER A 44 -15.07 -11.38 -4.41
N ASP A 45 -16.16 -11.47 -3.66
CA ASP A 45 -16.27 -12.02 -2.30
C ASP A 45 -16.83 -13.46 -2.28
N GLU A 46 -17.02 -14.06 -3.46
CA GLU A 46 -17.42 -15.47 -3.58
C GLU A 46 -16.35 -16.42 -3.01
N PRO A 47 -16.72 -17.66 -2.65
CA PRO A 47 -15.78 -18.64 -2.14
C PRO A 47 -14.54 -18.81 -3.04
N LEU A 48 -13.38 -18.99 -2.40
CA LEU A 48 -12.06 -19.18 -3.04
C LEU A 48 -11.47 -17.96 -3.76
N GLN A 49 -12.19 -16.83 -3.80
CA GLN A 49 -11.67 -15.59 -4.35
C GLN A 49 -10.62 -14.96 -3.41
N LEU A 50 -9.84 -14.00 -3.93
CA LEU A 50 -8.68 -13.43 -3.23
C LEU A 50 -9.00 -12.14 -2.46
N SER A 51 -10.27 -11.75 -2.36
CA SER A 51 -10.69 -10.57 -1.59
C SER A 51 -10.27 -10.62 -0.13
N GLY A 52 -10.27 -11.80 0.50
CA GLY A 52 -9.76 -12.00 1.86
C GLY A 52 -8.25 -11.74 1.98
N LEU A 53 -7.45 -12.22 1.03
CA LEU A 53 -6.01 -11.95 0.98
C LEU A 53 -5.75 -10.45 0.75
N ALA A 54 -6.47 -9.83 -0.19
CA ALA A 54 -6.38 -8.39 -0.44
C ALA A 54 -6.73 -7.57 0.80
N ALA A 55 -7.72 -8.01 1.60
CA ALA A 55 -8.07 -7.35 2.85
C ALA A 55 -6.93 -7.43 3.89
N VAL A 56 -6.29 -8.59 4.04
CA VAL A 56 -5.11 -8.74 4.92
C VAL A 56 -3.97 -7.82 4.47
N MET A 57 -3.65 -7.81 3.17
CA MET A 57 -2.58 -6.95 2.65
C MET A 57 -2.88 -5.45 2.83
N LYS A 58 -4.12 -5.03 2.63
CA LYS A 58 -4.55 -3.64 2.92
C LYS A 58 -4.43 -3.32 4.42
N ALA A 59 -4.77 -4.26 5.29
CA ALA A 59 -4.64 -4.09 6.74
C ALA A 59 -3.17 -3.93 7.18
N GLU A 60 -2.24 -4.57 6.48
CA GLU A 60 -0.79 -4.41 6.66
C GLU A 60 -0.24 -3.12 6.02
N GLY A 61 -1.09 -2.27 5.45
CA GLY A 61 -0.72 -0.96 4.92
C GLY A 61 -0.22 -0.95 3.47
N LEU A 62 -0.50 -2.01 2.69
CA LEU A 62 -0.19 -2.06 1.26
C LEU A 62 -1.30 -1.40 0.42
N ASP A 63 -0.91 -0.74 -0.67
CA ASP A 63 -1.86 -0.24 -1.68
C ASP A 63 -2.18 -1.35 -2.68
N VAL A 64 -3.29 -2.05 -2.44
CA VAL A 64 -3.71 -3.21 -3.25
C VAL A 64 -4.72 -2.80 -4.32
N ARG A 65 -4.38 -3.06 -5.58
CA ARG A 65 -5.13 -2.71 -6.78
C ARG A 65 -5.39 -3.94 -7.66
N SER A 66 -6.45 -3.92 -8.45
CA SER A 66 -6.64 -4.86 -9.57
C SER A 66 -6.15 -4.23 -10.87
N GLY A 67 -5.47 -5.01 -11.71
CA GLY A 67 -4.97 -4.59 -13.02
C GLY A 67 -5.65 -5.35 -14.14
N SER A 68 -6.39 -4.64 -15.00
CA SER A 68 -7.03 -5.21 -16.20
C SER A 68 -6.38 -4.76 -17.51
N ALA A 69 -5.38 -3.88 -17.43
CA ALA A 69 -4.57 -3.46 -18.57
C ALA A 69 -3.52 -4.54 -18.92
N PRO A 70 -3.10 -4.65 -20.20
CA PRO A 70 -1.95 -5.48 -20.58
C PRO A 70 -0.72 -5.15 -19.74
N LEU A 71 0.07 -6.17 -19.41
CA LEU A 71 1.30 -6.00 -18.64
C LEU A 71 2.41 -5.46 -19.54
N THR A 72 2.69 -4.17 -19.41
CA THR A 72 3.76 -3.47 -20.12
C THR A 72 4.66 -2.75 -19.12
N ASP A 73 5.85 -2.34 -19.56
CA ASP A 73 6.76 -1.53 -18.74
C ASP A 73 6.06 -0.26 -18.21
N ASP A 74 5.22 0.36 -19.03
CA ASP A 74 4.46 1.55 -18.66
C ASP A 74 3.34 1.23 -17.65
N SER A 75 2.62 0.12 -17.81
CA SER A 75 1.53 -0.25 -16.89
C SER A 75 2.03 -0.69 -15.52
N LEU A 76 3.27 -1.19 -15.44
CA LEU A 76 3.92 -1.65 -14.21
C LEU A 76 4.78 -0.56 -13.55
N LYS A 77 4.87 0.63 -14.14
CA LYS A 77 5.65 1.72 -13.58
C LYS A 77 5.12 2.13 -12.20
N GLY A 78 5.98 2.03 -11.19
CA GLY A 78 5.62 2.35 -9.80
C GLY A 78 4.78 1.28 -9.10
N VAL A 79 4.69 0.08 -9.67
CA VAL A 79 4.19 -1.12 -9.01
C VAL A 79 5.37 -1.82 -8.32
N ASP A 80 5.24 -2.10 -7.03
CA ASP A 80 6.29 -2.77 -6.25
C ASP A 80 6.16 -4.30 -6.30
N ALA A 81 4.94 -4.82 -6.50
CA ALA A 81 4.69 -6.23 -6.70
C ALA A 81 3.51 -6.51 -7.64
N LEU A 82 3.67 -7.54 -8.47
CA LEU A 82 2.62 -8.11 -9.31
C LEU A 82 2.23 -9.49 -8.76
N VAL A 83 0.93 -9.72 -8.62
CA VAL A 83 0.36 -11.03 -8.23
C VAL A 83 -0.37 -11.60 -9.44
N SER A 84 0.10 -12.76 -9.92
CA SER A 84 -0.60 -13.62 -10.87
C SER A 84 -0.95 -14.92 -10.15
N SER A 85 -2.23 -15.30 -10.23
CA SER A 85 -2.83 -16.39 -9.44
C SER A 85 -3.18 -17.63 -10.27
N GLY A 86 -2.66 -17.69 -11.50
CA GLY A 86 -2.99 -18.71 -12.48
C GLY A 86 -3.58 -18.04 -13.73
N PRO A 87 -2.73 -17.53 -14.65
CA PRO A 87 -3.21 -16.90 -15.86
C PRO A 87 -3.78 -17.98 -16.80
N PHE A 88 -4.95 -17.70 -17.38
CA PHE A 88 -5.65 -18.62 -18.29
C PHE A 88 -5.47 -18.25 -19.76
N ARG A 89 -4.74 -17.16 -20.03
CA ARG A 89 -4.25 -16.79 -21.37
C ARG A 89 -2.80 -16.26 -21.26
N PRO A 90 -2.06 -16.17 -22.38
CA PRO A 90 -0.69 -15.67 -22.38
C PRO A 90 -0.58 -14.24 -21.82
N LEU A 91 0.52 -13.97 -21.12
CA LEU A 91 0.93 -12.65 -20.63
C LEU A 91 1.42 -11.74 -21.77
#